data_AF-A0A1V6FJ18-F1
#
_entry.id   AF-A0A1V6FJ18-F1
#
_cell.length_a   1.000
_cell.length_b   1.000
_cell.length_c   1.000
_cell.angle_alpha   90.00
_cell.angle_beta   90.00
_cell.angle_gamma   90.00
#
_symmetry.space_group_name_H-M   'P 1'
#
loop_
_entity.id
_entity.type
_entity.pdbx_description
1 polymer ?
#
loop_
_entity_poly.entity_id
_entity_poly.type
_entity_poly.pdbx_seq_one_letter_code
_entity_poly.pdbx_strand_id
1 'polypeptide(L)'
;MSKIFELYGYRLDCWNAEASANREKAWCPFMGAECDGGGNRYLSAIDIRKHPRLKEFFPGKKIVQSGVCSLRLRDSEQPWIVCPRRLLSLKGHLSIYQAYVREQLFKYSNLEQGKLYRV
;
A
#
# COMPACT_ATOMS: atom_id res chain seq x y z
N MET A 1 -18.34 8.17 6.34
CA MET A 1 -17.52 7.01 6.76
C MET A 1 -16.52 6.76 5.63
N SER A 2 -15.22 6.62 5.93
CA SER A 2 -14.21 6.38 4.88
C SER A 2 -14.43 5.02 4.22
N LYS A 3 -14.41 4.98 2.88
CA LYS A 3 -14.53 3.75 2.09
C LYS A 3 -13.14 3.31 1.62
N ILE A 4 -12.90 2.01 1.51
CA ILE A 4 -11.69 1.50 0.85
C ILE A 4 -11.77 1.86 -0.64
N PHE A 5 -10.68 2.41 -1.20
CA PHE A 5 -10.61 2.78 -2.62
C PHE A 5 -9.80 1.76 -3.41
N GLU A 6 -8.58 1.46 -2.95
CA GLU A 6 -7.71 0.43 -3.53
C GLU A 6 -7.44 -0.69 -2.52
N LEU A 7 -7.52 -1.93 -3.01
CA LEU A 7 -7.17 -3.15 -2.28
C LEU A 7 -6.10 -3.91 -3.08
N TYR A 8 -4.98 -4.23 -2.43
CA TYR A 8 -3.78 -4.84 -3.06
C TYR A 8 -3.29 -4.09 -4.31
N GLY A 9 -3.46 -2.77 -4.34
CA GLY A 9 -3.06 -1.91 -5.46
C GLY A 9 -4.07 -1.81 -6.61
N TYR A 10 -5.24 -2.43 -6.49
CA TYR A 10 -6.29 -2.40 -7.49
C TYR A 10 -7.50 -1.61 -6.98
N ARG A 11 -8.08 -0.76 -7.84
CA ARG A 11 -9.30 -0.02 -7.51
C ARG A 11 -10.50 -0.96 -7.43
N LEU A 12 -11.35 -0.78 -6.42
CA LEU A 12 -12.54 -1.62 -6.23
C LEU A 12 -13.60 -1.43 -7.34
N ASP A 13 -13.65 -0.28 -7.99
CA ASP A 13 -14.59 0.02 -9.09
C ASP A 13 -14.13 -0.51 -10.47
N CYS A 14 -12.92 -1.07 -10.54
CA CYS A 14 -12.36 -1.70 -11.75
C CYS A 14 -11.83 -3.10 -11.44
N TRP A 15 -12.50 -3.81 -10.52
CA TRP A 15 -12.05 -5.12 -10.06
C TRP A 15 -12.12 -6.16 -11.19
N ASN A 16 -10.99 -6.79 -11.49
CA ASN A 16 -10.85 -7.73 -12.61
C ASN A 16 -10.27 -9.09 -12.16
N ALA A 17 -10.03 -9.99 -13.12
CA ALA A 17 -9.47 -11.31 -12.86
C ALA A 17 -8.05 -11.24 -12.27
N GLU A 18 -7.22 -10.30 -12.74
CA GLU A 18 -5.86 -10.10 -12.23
C GLU A 18 -5.87 -9.66 -10.76
N ALA A 19 -6.73 -8.69 -10.41
CA ALA A 19 -6.91 -8.22 -9.04
C ALA A 19 -7.36 -9.37 -8.12
N SER A 20 -8.25 -10.24 -8.59
CA SER A 20 -8.72 -11.41 -7.85
C SER A 20 -7.59 -12.41 -7.62
N ALA A 21 -6.82 -12.75 -8.67
CA ALA A 21 -5.70 -13.68 -8.59
C ALA A 21 -4.56 -13.15 -7.69
N ASN A 22 -4.34 -11.83 -7.68
CA ASN A 22 -3.37 -11.20 -6.79
C ASN A 22 -3.87 -11.14 -5.34
N ARG A 23 -5.16 -10.87 -5.12
CA ARG A 23 -5.76 -10.94 -3.78
C ARG A 23 -5.62 -12.33 -3.18
N GLU A 24 -5.89 -13.40 -3.92
CA GLU A 24 -5.75 -14.79 -3.42
C GLU A 24 -4.36 -15.09 -2.84
N LYS A 25 -3.33 -14.47 -3.42
CA LYS A 25 -1.93 -14.59 -3.00
C LYS A 25 -1.53 -13.56 -1.94
N ALA A 26 -2.43 -12.64 -1.57
CA ALA A 26 -2.17 -11.42 -0.82
C ALA A 26 -1.03 -10.58 -1.43
N TRP A 27 -0.94 -10.53 -2.76
CA TRP A 27 0.19 -9.97 -3.50
C TRP A 27 0.14 -8.45 -3.60
N CYS A 28 1.30 -7.80 -3.47
CA CYS A 28 1.47 -6.37 -3.66
C CYS A 28 2.21 -6.12 -5.00
N PRO A 29 1.56 -5.53 -6.01
CA PRO A 29 2.18 -5.30 -7.32
C PRO A 29 3.34 -4.30 -7.25
N PHE A 30 3.32 -3.38 -6.28
CA PHE A 30 4.37 -2.38 -6.09
C PHE A 30 5.65 -2.92 -5.45
N MET A 31 5.53 -4.05 -4.74
CA MET A 31 6.67 -4.73 -4.14
C MET A 31 7.16 -5.90 -4.97
N GLY A 32 6.30 -6.46 -5.83
CA GLY A 32 6.56 -7.75 -6.46
C GLY A 32 6.71 -8.86 -5.41
N ALA A 33 5.95 -8.78 -4.32
CA ALA A 33 5.98 -9.71 -3.20
C ALA A 33 4.63 -9.74 -2.47
N GLU A 34 4.46 -10.68 -1.52
CA GLU A 34 3.31 -10.68 -0.61
C GLU A 34 3.25 -9.37 0.19
N CYS A 35 2.04 -8.85 0.39
CA CYS A 35 1.80 -7.58 1.05
C CYS A 35 2.30 -7.63 2.49
N ASP A 36 3.22 -6.72 2.81
CA ASP A 36 3.76 -6.59 4.16
C ASP A 36 2.93 -5.64 5.03
N GLY A 37 1.78 -5.14 4.55
CA GLY A 37 0.95 -4.17 5.28
C GLY A 37 1.48 -2.73 5.26
N GLY A 38 2.62 -2.50 4.61
CA GLY A 38 3.24 -1.18 4.48
C GLY A 38 3.40 -0.48 5.82
N GLY A 39 2.82 0.72 5.94
CA GLY A 39 2.87 1.56 7.13
C GLY A 39 1.98 1.09 8.29
N ASN A 40 1.07 0.13 8.05
CA ASN A 40 0.11 -0.35 9.04
C ASN A 40 0.45 -1.75 9.59
N ARG A 41 1.62 -2.31 9.24
CA ARG A 41 2.10 -3.68 9.52
C ARG A 41 1.41 -4.46 10.65
N TYR A 42 1.47 -3.95 11.88
CA TYR A 42 0.94 -4.67 13.06
C TYR A 42 -0.58 -4.52 13.22
N LEU A 43 -1.14 -3.42 12.74
CA LEU A 43 -2.58 -3.10 12.83
C LEU A 43 -3.38 -3.62 11.64
N SER A 44 -2.72 -4.04 10.54
CA SER A 44 -3.36 -4.55 9.34
C SER A 44 -3.44 -6.08 9.25
N ALA A 45 -2.83 -6.80 10.19
CA ALA A 45 -2.82 -8.26 10.17
C ALA A 45 -4.22 -8.84 10.52
N ILE A 46 -4.73 -9.69 9.65
CA ILE A 46 -6.02 -10.37 9.80
C ILE A 46 -5.77 -11.86 9.95
N ASP A 47 -6.20 -12.44 11.07
CA ASP A 47 -6.17 -13.89 11.29
C ASP A 47 -7.37 -14.52 10.59
N ILE A 48 -7.14 -15.10 9.42
CA ILE A 48 -8.16 -15.73 8.57
C ILE A 48 -8.90 -16.86 9.30
N ARG A 49 -8.26 -17.51 10.28
CA ARG A 49 -8.88 -18.58 11.07
C ARG A 49 -10.06 -18.07 11.89
N LYS A 50 -10.05 -16.78 12.27
CA LYS A 50 -11.13 -16.12 13.02
C LYS A 50 -12.24 -15.59 12.12
N HIS A 51 -12.06 -15.62 10.79
CA HIS A 51 -13.00 -15.07 9.81
C HIS A 51 -13.25 -16.06 8.66
N PRO A 52 -14.15 -17.05 8.85
CA PRO A 52 -14.37 -18.13 7.87
C PRO A 52 -14.68 -17.65 6.45
N ARG A 53 -15.45 -16.56 6.31
CA ARG A 53 -15.79 -15.95 5.01
C ARG A 53 -14.57 -15.48 4.22
N LEU A 54 -13.46 -15.15 4.89
CA LEU A 54 -12.24 -14.71 4.20
C LEU A 54 -11.43 -15.88 3.63
N LYS A 55 -11.68 -17.13 4.05
CA LYS A 55 -10.96 -18.30 3.55
C LYS A 55 -11.15 -18.50 2.05
N GLU A 56 -12.34 -18.20 1.54
CA GLU A 56 -12.69 -18.27 0.11
C GLU A 56 -11.85 -17.32 -0.74
N PHE A 57 -11.41 -16.20 -0.15
CA PHE A 57 -10.64 -15.18 -0.85
C PHE A 57 -9.13 -15.32 -0.69
N PHE A 58 -8.66 -16.13 0.26
CA PHE A 58 -7.25 -16.32 0.59
C PHE A 58 -6.93 -17.80 0.84
N PRO A 59 -7.00 -18.66 -0.18
CA PRO A 59 -6.82 -20.09 -0.04
C PRO A 59 -5.43 -20.42 0.52
N GLY A 60 -5.39 -21.28 1.55
CA GLY A 60 -4.14 -21.72 2.18
C GLY A 60 -3.46 -20.70 3.11
N LYS A 61 -4.01 -19.49 3.28
CA LYS A 61 -3.44 -18.46 4.16
C LYS A 61 -4.00 -18.54 5.58
N LYS A 62 -3.12 -18.39 6.57
CA LYS A 62 -3.50 -18.30 8.00
C LYS A 62 -3.65 -16.85 8.45
N ILE A 63 -2.73 -16.00 8.03
CA ILE A 63 -2.70 -14.57 8.33
C ILE A 63 -2.42 -13.84 7.02
N VAL A 64 -3.11 -12.73 6.79
CA VAL A 64 -2.85 -11.82 5.68
C VAL A 64 -2.82 -10.39 6.18
N GLN A 65 -2.18 -9.50 5.44
CA GLN A 65 -2.30 -8.06 5.65
C GLN A 65 -3.54 -7.55 4.94
N SER A 66 -4.24 -6.56 5.51
CA SER A 66 -5.51 -6.04 4.98
C SER A 66 -5.45 -5.54 3.54
N GLY A 67 -4.24 -5.23 3.03
CA GLY A 67 -4.03 -4.84 1.64
C GLY A 67 -4.60 -3.46 1.28
N VAL A 68 -5.06 -2.67 2.25
CA VAL A 68 -5.64 -1.35 2.00
C VAL A 68 -4.55 -0.38 1.55
N CYS A 69 -4.63 0.05 0.29
CA CYS A 69 -3.64 0.97 -0.28
C CYS A 69 -4.08 2.44 -0.20
N SER A 70 -5.38 2.69 -0.33
CA SER A 70 -5.95 4.03 -0.25
C SER A 70 -7.42 4.00 0.21
N LEU A 71 -7.86 5.13 0.77
CA LEU A 71 -9.21 5.35 1.29
C LEU A 71 -9.84 6.54 0.57
N ARG A 72 -11.16 6.54 0.43
CA ARG A 72 -11.95 7.69 -0.04
C ARG A 72 -12.87 8.16 1.07
N LEU A 73 -12.75 9.42 1.48
CA LEU A 73 -13.58 9.97 2.56
C LEU A 73 -15.02 10.24 2.09
N ARG A 74 -15.17 10.72 0.84
CA ARG A 74 -16.43 10.96 0.14
C ARG A 74 -16.29 10.58 -1.33
N ASP A 75 -17.39 10.25 -2.00
CA ASP A 75 -17.35 9.75 -3.39
C ASP A 75 -16.82 10.80 -4.39
N SER A 76 -17.02 12.09 -4.10
CA SER A 76 -16.54 13.24 -4.87
C SER A 76 -15.09 13.66 -4.57
N GLU A 77 -14.44 13.07 -3.56
CA GLU A 77 -13.10 13.46 -3.14
C GLU A 77 -12.03 12.52 -3.70
N GLN A 78 -10.82 13.07 -3.87
CA GLN A 78 -9.66 12.28 -4.27
C GLN A 78 -9.30 11.23 -3.21
N PRO A 79 -8.86 10.03 -3.60
CA PRO A 79 -8.45 9.00 -2.67
C PRO A 79 -7.16 9.38 -1.95
N TRP A 80 -7.10 9.10 -0.66
CA TRP A 80 -5.94 9.27 0.19
C TRP A 80 -5.13 7.99 0.23
N ILE A 81 -3.89 8.05 -0.27
CA ILE A 81 -2.96 6.91 -0.21
C ILE A 81 -2.50 6.74 1.24
N VAL A 82 -2.78 5.56 1.81
CA VAL A 82 -2.39 5.21 3.20
C VAL A 82 -1.23 4.23 3.25
N CYS A 83 -0.88 3.61 2.12
CA CYS A 83 0.23 2.67 2.04
C CYS A 83 1.48 3.33 1.40
N PRO A 84 2.63 3.38 2.10
CA PRO A 84 3.85 3.98 1.55
C PRO A 84 4.37 3.22 0.32
N ARG A 85 4.11 1.91 0.21
CA ARG A 85 4.50 1.12 -0.98
C ARG A 85 3.79 1.61 -2.24
N ARG A 86 2.51 1.99 -2.12
CA ARG A 86 1.70 2.57 -3.19
C ARG A 86 2.14 4.00 -3.53
N LEU A 87 2.57 4.76 -2.53
CA LEU A 87 3.04 6.14 -2.71
C LEU A 87 4.38 6.16 -3.47
N LEU A 88 5.31 5.29 -3.08
CA LEU A 88 6.67 5.22 -3.65
C LEU A 88 6.74 4.52 -5.02
N SER A 89 5.64 3.91 -5.48
CA SER A 89 5.56 3.30 -6.81
C SER A 89 5.33 4.33 -7.93
N LEU A 90 5.14 5.61 -7.61
CA LEU A 90 5.10 6.71 -8.58
C LEU A 90 6.52 6.93 -9.16
N LYS A 91 6.98 5.98 -9.97
CA LYS A 91 8.11 6.18 -10.88
C LYS A 91 7.62 7.01 -12.05
N GLY A 92 7.72 8.34 -11.96
CA GLY A 92 7.40 9.22 -13.08
C GLY A 92 7.33 10.70 -12.75
N HIS A 93 8.37 11.43 -13.16
CA HIS A 93 8.37 12.84 -13.56
C HIS A 93 7.85 13.92 -12.59
N LEU A 94 8.61 14.23 -11.52
CA LEU A 94 8.79 15.61 -11.05
C LEU A 94 10.17 15.72 -10.39
N SER A 95 11.21 16.01 -11.18
CA SER A 95 12.58 16.21 -10.66
C SER A 95 12.64 17.28 -9.57
N ILE A 96 11.79 18.30 -9.68
CA ILE A 96 11.65 19.41 -8.72
C ILE A 96 11.06 18.92 -7.38
N TYR A 97 10.01 18.09 -7.43
CA TYR A 97 9.35 17.61 -6.20
C TYR A 97 10.26 16.66 -5.41
N GLN A 98 11.00 15.79 -6.10
CA GLN A 98 11.98 14.91 -5.44
C GLN A 98 13.13 15.70 -4.81
N ALA A 99 13.58 16.79 -5.44
CA ALA A 99 14.58 17.69 -4.85
C ALA A 99 14.04 18.37 -3.58
N TYR A 100 12.82 18.92 -3.63
CA TYR A 100 12.15 19.52 -2.47
C TYR A 100 11.95 18.53 -1.32
N VAL A 101 11.46 17.32 -1.60
CA VAL A 101 11.27 16.26 -0.59
C VAL A 101 12.61 15.87 0.03
N ARG A 102 13.68 15.77 -0.77
CA ARG A 102 15.04 15.48 -0.27
C ARG A 102 15.56 16.59 0.64
N GLU A 103 15.35 17.86 0.30
CA GLU A 103 15.69 19.00 1.17
C GLU A 103 14.94 18.97 2.49
N GLN A 104 13.62 18.71 2.48
CA GLN A 104 12.84 18.60 3.72
C GLN A 104 13.29 17.39 4.56
N LEU A 105 13.61 16.26 3.93
CA LEU A 105 14.17 15.09 4.60
C LEU A 105 15.49 15.44 5.30
N PHE A 106 16.44 16.08 4.62
CA PHE A 106 17.69 16.52 5.26
C PHE A 106 17.45 17.47 6.42
N LYS A 107 16.54 18.45 6.24
CA LYS A 107 16.20 19.45 7.26
C LYS A 107 15.66 18.82 8.56
N TYR A 108 14.80 17.81 8.45
CA TYR A 108 14.07 17.27 9.61
C TYR A 108 14.57 15.91 10.13
N SER A 109 15.41 15.20 9.38
CA SER A 109 15.82 13.83 9.71
C SER A 109 17.21 13.70 10.33
N ASN A 110 17.88 14.83 10.64
CA ASN A 110 19.26 14.87 11.14
C ASN A 110 20.26 14.08 10.25
N LEU A 111 20.00 14.02 8.95
CA LEU A 111 20.88 13.36 7.99
C LEU A 111 21.98 14.34 7.56
N GLU A 112 23.23 13.85 7.50
CA GLU A 112 24.38 14.63 7.04
C GLU A 112 24.27 14.87 5.52
N GLN A 113 24.33 16.15 5.12
CA GLN A 113 24.28 16.54 3.73
C GLN A 113 25.54 16.02 3.01
N GLY A 114 25.36 15.31 1.89
CA GLY A 114 26.44 14.71 1.12
C GLY A 114 26.86 13.29 1.54
N LYS A 115 26.29 12.75 2.62
CA LYS A 115 26.52 11.35 3.02
C LYS A 115 25.62 10.40 2.23
N LEU A 116 26.22 9.36 1.65
CA LEU A 116 25.49 8.27 1.00
C LEU A 116 24.95 7.31 2.05
N TYR A 117 23.65 7.41 2.32
CA TYR A 117 22.92 6.40 3.08
C TYR A 117 22.50 5.28 2.10
N ARG A 118 22.87 4.02 2.41
CA ARG A 118 22.77 2.89 1.48
C ARG A 118 21.36 2.73 0.87
N VAL A 119 21.33 2.38 -0.42
CA VAL A 119 20.15 2.08 -1.26
C VAL A 119 19.55 0.73 -0.90
#